data_AF-A0ABD4Z4K0-F1
#
_entry.id   AF-A0ABD4Z4K0-F1
#
_cell.length_a   1.000
_cell.length_b   1.000
_cell.length_c   1.000
_cell.angle_alpha   90.00
_cell.angle_beta   90.00
_cell.angle_gamma   90.00
#
_symmetry.space_group_name_H-M   'P 1'
#
loop_
_entity.id
_entity.type
_entity.pdbx_description
1 polymer ?
#
loop_
_entity_poly.entity_id
_entity_poly.type
_entity_poly.pdbx_seq_one_letter_code
_entity_poly.pdbx_strand_id
1 'polypeptide(L)'
;MKQHVFGNELIGLMASTAYEIPSVVGFSDLPFVGNAIVKKTISMYMDEATKYVYDVIGLKPLSLNLLMEDAYALCNNESLVYIGRFVEGLIPAHEIYSQYKSQCKSTIFLHSHPIPLPLPSPEDILSAYQLDYEAECVISKVSKSKAVLTCIKPMNGWKDVIYIFNALIEKVLEISQFIVVGNKDKISFLPFPTEKEINEIISYSKKRLEPYAHLIHVDIDLLNGTYNLVYP
;
A
#
# COMPACT_ATOMS: atom_id res chain seq x y z
N MET A 1 -31.07 -0.36 0.81
CA MET A 1 -30.04 -1.40 1.06
C MET A 1 -28.77 -0.92 0.39
N LYS A 2 -27.67 -0.71 1.14
CA LYS A 2 -26.37 -0.41 0.53
C LYS A 2 -25.89 -1.70 -0.14
N GLN A 3 -25.80 -1.71 -1.47
CA GLN A 3 -25.17 -2.82 -2.19
C GLN A 3 -23.71 -2.87 -1.77
N HIS A 4 -23.25 -4.02 -1.27
CA HIS A 4 -21.83 -4.26 -1.07
C HIS A 4 -21.13 -4.23 -2.42
N VAL A 5 -20.05 -3.46 -2.50
CA VAL A 5 -19.29 -3.26 -3.74
C VAL A 5 -18.63 -4.55 -4.21
N PHE A 6 -18.22 -5.39 -3.27
CA PHE A 6 -17.73 -6.76 -3.48
C PHE A 6 -18.55 -7.76 -2.67
N GLY A 7 -18.67 -8.99 -3.19
CA GLY A 7 -19.28 -10.10 -2.44
C GLY A 7 -18.42 -10.52 -1.24
N ASN A 8 -19.04 -11.09 -0.21
CA ASN A 8 -18.33 -11.55 1.00
C ASN A 8 -17.28 -12.63 0.71
N GLU A 9 -17.52 -13.49 -0.28
CA GLU A 9 -16.58 -14.53 -0.72
C GLU A 9 -15.31 -13.92 -1.31
N LEU A 10 -15.47 -12.91 -2.17
CA LEU A 10 -14.35 -12.16 -2.74
C LEU A 10 -13.53 -11.46 -1.64
N ILE A 11 -14.19 -10.82 -0.68
CA ILE A 11 -13.52 -10.19 0.46
C ILE A 11 -12.72 -11.22 1.27
N GLY A 12 -13.30 -12.39 1.54
CA GLY A 12 -12.61 -13.48 2.23
C GLY A 12 -11.39 -13.98 1.47
N LEU A 13 -11.49 -14.11 0.15
CA LEU A 13 -10.39 -14.53 -0.71
C LEU A 13 -9.24 -13.51 -0.71
N MET A 14 -9.54 -12.21 -0.85
CA MET A 14 -8.52 -11.16 -0.76
C MET A 14 -7.89 -11.11 0.64
N ALA A 15 -8.70 -11.20 1.70
CA ALA A 15 -8.20 -11.19 3.08
C ALA A 15 -7.29 -12.39 3.39
N SER A 16 -7.53 -13.55 2.75
CA SER A 16 -6.69 -14.75 2.92
C SER A 16 -5.26 -14.56 2.42
N THR A 17 -4.97 -13.57 1.58
CA THR A 17 -3.59 -13.29 1.15
C THR A 17 -2.72 -12.77 2.30
N ALA A 18 -3.31 -12.13 3.32
CA ALA A 18 -2.60 -11.46 4.41
C ALA A 18 -1.61 -12.33 5.18
N TYR A 19 -1.82 -13.65 5.21
CA TYR A 19 -0.98 -14.56 5.97
C TYR A 19 0.40 -14.73 5.31
N GLU A 20 0.45 -14.69 3.99
CA GLU A 20 1.64 -15.02 3.19
C GLU A 20 2.42 -13.79 2.70
N ILE A 21 1.81 -12.60 2.73
CA ILE A 21 2.44 -11.39 2.18
C ILE A 21 3.76 -11.05 2.88
N PRO A 22 4.78 -10.59 2.12
CA PRO A 22 6.03 -10.10 2.69
C PRO A 22 5.78 -8.83 3.52
N SER A 23 6.54 -8.67 4.60
CA SER A 23 6.53 -7.43 5.36
C SER A 23 7.82 -7.25 6.15
N VAL A 24 8.23 -6.00 6.31
CA VAL A 24 9.31 -5.60 7.21
C VAL A 24 8.84 -5.51 8.68
N VAL A 25 7.53 -5.57 8.92
CA VAL A 25 6.97 -5.62 10.26
C VAL A 25 7.48 -6.87 10.98
N GLY A 26 8.09 -6.66 12.15
CA GLY A 26 8.64 -7.72 12.98
C GLY A 26 10.15 -7.89 12.90
N PHE A 27 10.83 -7.15 12.02
CA PHE A 27 12.30 -7.07 12.01
C PHE A 27 12.76 -6.32 13.27
N SER A 28 13.83 -6.81 13.93
CA SER A 28 14.31 -6.26 15.20
C SER A 28 15.05 -4.94 15.07
N ASP A 29 15.73 -4.70 13.95
CA ASP A 29 16.72 -3.63 13.80
C ASP A 29 16.45 -2.78 12.55
N LEU A 30 15.28 -2.13 12.52
CA LEU A 30 14.91 -1.25 11.42
C LEU A 30 15.58 0.13 11.57
N PRO A 31 16.14 0.72 10.49
CA PRO A 31 16.81 2.02 10.52
C PRO A 31 15.78 3.16 10.53
N PHE A 32 15.21 3.44 11.69
CA PHE A 32 14.21 4.47 11.84
C PHE A 32 14.79 5.88 11.85
N VAL A 33 14.07 6.81 11.23
CA VAL A 33 14.24 8.26 11.37
C VAL A 33 12.93 8.94 11.71
N GLY A 34 13.02 10.04 12.44
CA GLY A 34 11.88 10.91 12.68
C GLY A 34 11.59 11.81 11.47
N ASN A 35 10.35 12.27 11.38
CA ASN A 35 9.85 13.19 10.35
C ASN A 35 10.75 14.43 10.12
N ALA A 36 11.35 14.98 11.18
CA ALA A 36 12.27 16.12 11.07
C ALA A 36 13.47 15.85 10.15
N ILE A 37 13.99 14.62 10.14
CA ILE A 37 15.07 14.19 9.24
C ILE A 37 14.55 14.13 7.81
N VAL A 38 13.38 13.50 7.60
CA VAL A 38 12.74 13.38 6.28
C VAL A 38 12.51 14.76 5.65
N LYS A 39 11.92 15.70 6.40
CA LYS A 39 11.69 17.07 5.93
C LYS A 39 12.98 17.80 5.58
N LYS A 40 14.04 17.61 6.37
CA LYS A 40 15.36 18.17 6.06
C LYS A 40 15.90 17.61 4.75
N THR A 41 15.81 16.29 4.54
CA THR A 41 16.34 15.63 3.34
C THR A 41 15.56 15.89 2.06
N ILE A 42 14.25 16.18 2.13
CA ILE A 42 13.45 16.56 0.95
C ILE A 42 13.99 17.84 0.27
N SER A 43 14.66 18.71 1.03
CA SER A 43 15.26 19.94 0.51
C SER A 43 16.67 19.79 -0.05
N MET A 44 17.25 18.59 0.01
CA MET A 44 18.62 18.29 -0.40
C MET A 44 18.64 17.60 -1.77
N TYR A 45 19.77 17.72 -2.48
CA TYR A 45 20.02 16.85 -3.61
C TYR A 45 20.23 15.39 -3.14
N MET A 46 19.97 14.40 -4.01
CA MET A 46 19.98 12.98 -3.61
C MET A 46 21.35 12.52 -3.09
N ASP A 47 22.44 13.00 -3.70
CA ASP A 47 23.82 12.74 -3.27
C ASP A 47 24.12 13.36 -1.90
N GLU A 48 23.67 14.59 -1.66
CA GLU A 48 23.77 15.25 -0.36
C GLU A 48 22.96 14.53 0.71
N ALA A 49 21.73 14.13 0.40
CA ALA A 49 20.85 13.40 1.31
C ALA A 49 21.45 12.03 1.66
N THR A 50 21.97 11.31 0.67
CA THR A 50 22.67 10.04 0.86
C THR A 50 23.87 10.22 1.77
N LYS A 51 24.75 11.18 1.48
CA LYS A 51 25.90 11.50 2.33
C LYS A 51 25.48 11.87 3.75
N TYR A 52 24.43 12.66 3.92
CA TYR A 52 23.93 13.04 5.22
C TYR A 52 23.46 11.82 6.04
N VAL A 53 22.72 10.90 5.42
CA VAL A 53 22.26 9.68 6.10
C VAL A 53 23.42 8.77 6.50
N TYR A 54 24.34 8.48 5.57
CA TYR A 54 25.43 7.54 5.81
C TYR A 54 26.54 8.14 6.69
N ASP A 55 26.98 9.36 6.41
CA ASP A 55 28.19 9.92 7.02
C ASP A 55 27.89 10.78 8.25
N VAL A 56 26.72 11.44 8.30
CA VAL A 56 26.39 12.38 9.39
C VAL A 56 25.47 11.74 10.42
N ILE A 57 24.38 11.08 9.99
CA ILE A 57 23.52 10.34 10.93
C ILE A 57 24.17 8.99 11.30
N GLY A 58 24.97 8.41 10.41
CA GLY A 58 25.58 7.09 10.65
C GLY A 58 24.59 5.94 10.54
N LEU A 59 23.47 6.14 9.83
CA LEU A 59 22.47 5.10 9.63
C LEU A 59 22.89 4.18 8.49
N LYS A 60 22.65 2.88 8.69
CA LYS A 60 22.75 1.87 7.63
C LYS A 60 21.35 1.59 7.09
N PRO A 61 21.01 2.03 5.87
CA PRO A 61 19.71 1.76 5.28
C PRO A 61 19.44 0.26 5.13
N LEU A 62 18.15 -0.08 5.17
CA LEU A 62 17.66 -1.41 4.86
C LEU A 62 17.80 -1.64 3.35
N SER A 63 18.23 -2.84 2.94
CA SER A 63 18.37 -3.17 1.52
C SER A 63 17.02 -3.09 0.79
N LEU A 64 17.01 -2.49 -0.40
CA LEU A 64 15.82 -2.42 -1.26
C LEU A 64 15.25 -3.82 -1.60
N ASN A 65 16.11 -4.85 -1.64
CA ASN A 65 15.70 -6.24 -1.89
C ASN A 65 14.77 -6.82 -0.81
N LEU A 66 14.65 -6.17 0.35
CA LEU A 66 13.74 -6.56 1.42
C LEU A 66 12.34 -5.95 1.26
N LEU A 67 12.18 -5.01 0.33
CA LEU A 67 10.90 -4.45 -0.07
C LEU A 67 10.32 -5.35 -1.16
N MET A 68 9.61 -6.38 -0.72
CA MET A 68 8.94 -7.31 -1.61
C MET A 68 7.44 -7.01 -1.61
N GLU A 69 6.81 -7.15 -2.78
CA GLU A 69 5.37 -7.02 -2.95
C GLU A 69 4.83 -8.23 -3.70
N ASP A 70 3.82 -8.89 -3.14
CA ASP A 70 3.03 -9.88 -3.88
C ASP A 70 1.94 -9.16 -4.66
N ALA A 71 1.72 -9.59 -5.90
CA ALA A 71 0.62 -9.10 -6.73
C ALA A 71 -0.34 -10.23 -7.11
N TYR A 72 -1.61 -9.87 -7.21
CA TYR A 72 -2.71 -10.75 -7.51
C TYR A 72 -3.65 -10.07 -8.50
N ALA A 73 -4.20 -10.86 -9.42
CA ALA A 73 -5.26 -10.41 -10.31
C ALA A 73 -6.56 -11.17 -9.98
N LEU A 74 -7.66 -10.44 -9.87
CA LEU A 74 -8.96 -11.05 -9.78
C LEU A 74 -9.55 -11.25 -11.17
N CYS A 75 -9.99 -12.48 -11.50
CA CYS A 75 -10.54 -12.76 -12.83
C CYS A 75 -12.06 -12.88 -12.86
N ASN A 76 -12.65 -13.21 -11.71
CA ASN A 76 -14.09 -13.25 -11.46
C ASN A 76 -14.33 -13.12 -9.93
N ASN A 77 -15.58 -13.10 -9.48
CA ASN A 77 -15.94 -12.90 -8.06
C ASN A 77 -15.45 -14.02 -7.11
N GLU A 78 -14.92 -15.12 -7.63
CA GLU A 78 -14.57 -16.33 -6.88
C GLU A 78 -13.10 -16.76 -7.11
N SER A 79 -12.33 -16.04 -7.93
CA SER A 79 -10.99 -16.47 -8.37
C SER A 79 -9.97 -15.35 -8.31
N LEU A 80 -8.98 -15.55 -7.43
CA LEU A 80 -7.81 -14.70 -7.24
C LEU A 80 -6.57 -15.45 -7.70
N VAL A 81 -5.87 -14.89 -8.70
CA VAL A 81 -4.68 -15.49 -9.30
C VAL A 81 -3.45 -14.80 -8.74
N TYR A 82 -2.55 -15.57 -8.13
CA TYR A 82 -1.23 -15.07 -7.75
C TYR A 82 -0.38 -14.85 -9.00
N ILE A 83 0.09 -13.61 -9.17
CA ILE A 83 0.91 -13.22 -10.31
C ILE A 83 2.39 -13.45 -10.03
N GLY A 84 2.83 -13.05 -8.84
CA GLY A 84 4.22 -13.19 -8.44
C GLY A 84 4.63 -12.22 -7.33
N ARG A 85 5.89 -12.36 -6.92
CA ARG A 85 6.56 -11.49 -5.97
C ARG A 85 7.55 -10.59 -6.69
N PHE A 86 7.44 -9.30 -6.45
CA PHE A 86 8.26 -8.26 -7.04
C PHE A 86 9.15 -7.63 -5.97
N VAL A 87 10.34 -7.21 -6.37
CA VAL A 87 11.34 -6.59 -5.47
C VAL A 87 11.40 -5.08 -5.73
N GLU A 88 11.84 -4.33 -4.73
CA GLU A 88 12.00 -2.87 -4.77
C GLU A 88 10.69 -2.10 -5.02
N GLY A 89 9.53 -2.72 -4.78
CA GLY A 89 8.21 -2.12 -5.07
C GLY A 89 7.92 -1.95 -6.57
N LEU A 90 8.64 -2.67 -7.45
CA LEU A 90 8.50 -2.54 -8.89
C LEU A 90 7.59 -3.64 -9.46
N ILE A 91 6.29 -3.40 -9.40
CA ILE A 91 5.30 -4.25 -10.05
C ILE A 91 5.15 -3.81 -11.53
N PRO A 92 5.42 -4.71 -12.51
CA PRO A 92 5.25 -4.41 -13.94
C PRO A 92 3.77 -4.46 -14.33
N ALA A 93 3.00 -3.48 -13.84
CA ALA A 93 1.54 -3.48 -13.91
C ALA A 93 1.01 -3.56 -15.35
N HIS A 94 1.67 -2.88 -16.30
CA HIS A 94 1.27 -2.92 -17.71
C HIS A 94 1.46 -4.31 -18.34
N GLU A 95 2.59 -4.96 -18.08
CA GLU A 95 2.88 -6.32 -18.56
C GLU A 95 1.86 -7.31 -17.99
N ILE A 96 1.60 -7.24 -16.68
CA ILE A 96 0.60 -8.08 -16.01
C ILE A 96 -0.77 -7.83 -16.65
N TYR A 97 -1.20 -6.58 -16.74
CA TYR A 97 -2.48 -6.23 -17.33
C TYR A 97 -2.62 -6.76 -18.76
N SER A 98 -1.60 -6.59 -19.61
CA SER A 98 -1.63 -7.05 -21.00
C SER A 98 -1.82 -8.57 -21.14
N GLN A 99 -1.26 -9.35 -20.21
CA GLN A 99 -1.37 -10.81 -20.20
C GLN A 99 -2.74 -11.28 -19.71
N TYR A 100 -3.25 -10.66 -18.64
CA TYR A 100 -4.44 -11.15 -17.94
C TYR A 100 -5.75 -10.48 -18.38
N LYS A 101 -5.72 -9.32 -19.07
CA LYS A 101 -6.92 -8.60 -19.54
C LYS A 101 -7.87 -9.47 -20.38
N SER A 102 -7.33 -10.37 -21.20
CA SER A 102 -8.15 -11.25 -22.06
C SER A 102 -8.81 -12.40 -21.28
N GLN A 103 -8.28 -12.73 -20.10
CA GLN A 103 -8.68 -13.89 -19.30
C GLN A 103 -9.54 -13.49 -18.08
N CYS A 104 -9.47 -12.22 -17.66
CA CYS A 104 -10.05 -11.70 -16.42
C CYS A 104 -11.06 -10.59 -16.76
N LYS A 105 -12.34 -10.78 -16.36
CA LYS A 105 -13.46 -9.89 -16.74
C LYS A 105 -13.53 -8.61 -15.90
N SER A 106 -13.15 -8.69 -14.64
CA SER A 106 -12.89 -7.53 -13.79
C SER A 106 -11.38 -7.37 -13.63
N THR A 107 -10.93 -6.15 -13.54
CA THR A 107 -9.51 -5.79 -13.40
C THR A 107 -9.30 -5.21 -12.02
N ILE A 108 -9.65 -5.98 -10.99
CA ILE A 108 -9.27 -5.64 -9.62
C ILE A 108 -7.83 -6.09 -9.44
N PHE A 109 -6.98 -5.12 -9.15
CA PHE A 109 -5.59 -5.36 -8.84
C PHE A 109 -5.42 -5.35 -7.33
N LEU A 110 -4.85 -6.42 -6.79
CA LEU A 110 -4.51 -6.52 -5.38
C LEU A 110 -3.00 -6.69 -5.27
N HIS A 111 -2.34 -5.83 -4.50
CA HIS A 111 -0.94 -6.03 -4.15
C HIS A 111 -0.69 -5.79 -2.66
N SER A 112 0.45 -6.29 -2.20
CA SER A 112 0.85 -6.15 -0.81
C SER A 112 1.86 -5.02 -0.62
N HIS A 113 1.73 -4.21 0.42
CA HIS A 113 2.80 -3.30 0.82
C HIS A 113 3.72 -3.96 1.86
N PRO A 114 5.06 -3.82 1.71
CA PRO A 114 6.01 -4.41 2.66
C PRO A 114 6.05 -3.61 3.97
N ILE A 115 5.62 -2.35 3.94
CA ILE A 115 5.54 -1.41 5.06
C ILE A 115 4.11 -1.35 5.62
N PRO A 116 3.89 -0.92 6.88
CA PRO A 116 2.58 -0.89 7.53
C PRO A 116 1.70 0.29 7.03
N LEU A 117 1.53 0.43 5.72
CA LEU A 117 0.68 1.44 5.10
C LEU A 117 -0.38 0.76 4.20
N PRO A 118 -1.59 0.49 4.70
CA PRO A 118 -2.64 -0.22 3.97
C PRO A 118 -3.48 0.72 3.10
N LEU A 119 -2.83 1.52 2.26
CA LEU A 119 -3.46 2.42 1.30
C LEU A 119 -2.67 2.39 -0.01
N PRO A 120 -3.33 2.41 -1.18
CA PRO A 120 -2.64 2.60 -2.46
C PRO A 120 -1.75 3.84 -2.44
N SER A 121 -0.58 3.77 -3.06
CA SER A 121 0.27 4.92 -3.32
C SER A 121 -0.29 5.79 -4.45
N PRO A 122 0.18 7.03 -4.60
CA PRO A 122 -0.16 7.84 -5.78
C PRO A 122 0.18 7.14 -7.11
N GLU A 123 1.29 6.40 -7.17
CA GLU A 123 1.69 5.61 -8.32
C GLU A 123 0.71 4.46 -8.62
N ASP A 124 0.18 3.80 -7.60
CA ASP A 124 -0.84 2.75 -7.75
C ASP A 124 -2.12 3.33 -8.36
N ILE A 125 -2.58 4.48 -7.84
CA ILE A 125 -3.77 5.19 -8.36
C ILE A 125 -3.56 5.63 -9.82
N LEU A 126 -2.37 6.11 -10.16
CA LEU A 126 -2.03 6.49 -11.54
C LEU A 126 -2.01 5.27 -12.46
N SER A 127 -1.47 4.15 -12.00
CA SER A 127 -1.43 2.88 -12.74
C SER A 127 -2.85 2.36 -12.97
N ALA A 128 -3.69 2.37 -11.94
CA ALA A 128 -5.10 1.99 -12.02
C ALA A 128 -5.88 2.86 -13.02
N TYR A 129 -5.60 4.17 -13.08
CA TYR A 129 -6.16 5.06 -14.09
C TYR A 129 -5.67 4.75 -15.51
N GLN A 130 -4.36 4.54 -15.69
CA GLN A 130 -3.75 4.29 -17.01
C GLN A 130 -4.16 2.94 -17.60
N LEU A 131 -4.36 1.94 -16.74
CA LEU A 131 -4.68 0.57 -17.12
C LEU A 131 -6.18 0.25 -16.97
N ASP A 132 -6.99 1.24 -16.60
CA ASP A 132 -8.46 1.11 -16.48
C ASP A 132 -8.85 -0.05 -15.54
N TYR A 133 -8.27 -0.07 -14.35
CA TYR A 133 -8.62 -1.00 -13.29
C TYR A 133 -10.00 -0.66 -12.71
N GLU A 134 -10.79 -1.67 -12.39
CA GLU A 134 -12.09 -1.43 -11.75
C GLU A 134 -11.90 -0.97 -10.30
N ALA A 135 -10.91 -1.54 -9.62
CA ALA A 135 -10.54 -1.15 -8.26
C ALA A 135 -9.05 -1.44 -8.02
N GLU A 136 -8.46 -0.65 -7.13
CA GLU A 136 -7.09 -0.82 -6.63
C GLU A 136 -7.15 -1.24 -5.17
N CYS A 137 -6.48 -2.33 -4.81
CA CYS A 137 -6.51 -2.92 -3.49
C CYS A 137 -5.10 -3.11 -2.95
N VAL A 138 -4.88 -2.62 -1.73
CA VAL A 138 -3.64 -2.84 -0.99
C VAL A 138 -3.92 -3.64 0.26
N ILE A 139 -3.10 -4.65 0.50
CA ILE A 139 -3.04 -5.38 1.77
C ILE A 139 -1.70 -5.18 2.44
N SER A 140 -1.70 -4.93 3.74
CA SER A 140 -0.47 -4.68 4.48
C SER A 140 -0.54 -5.22 5.90
N LYS A 141 0.55 -5.84 6.36
CA LYS A 141 0.73 -6.19 7.77
C LYS A 141 1.02 -4.89 8.51
N VAL A 142 0.17 -4.55 9.48
CA VAL A 142 0.29 -3.32 10.29
C VAL A 142 0.89 -3.61 11.66
N SER A 143 0.82 -4.86 12.11
CA SER A 143 1.55 -5.38 13.26
C SER A 143 1.77 -6.88 13.12
N LYS A 144 2.41 -7.52 14.11
CA LYS A 144 2.63 -8.98 14.09
C LYS A 144 1.34 -9.80 14.11
N SER A 145 0.25 -9.22 14.60
CA SER A 145 -1.04 -9.88 14.78
C SER A 145 -2.16 -9.30 13.90
N LYS A 146 -1.89 -8.21 13.17
CA LYS A 146 -2.91 -7.51 12.39
C LYS A 146 -2.41 -7.21 10.98
N ALA A 147 -3.27 -7.49 10.01
CA ALA A 147 -3.18 -6.96 8.66
C ALA A 147 -4.44 -6.17 8.33
N VAL A 148 -4.33 -5.34 7.30
CA VAL A 148 -5.40 -4.47 6.85
C VAL A 148 -5.43 -4.49 5.34
N LEU A 149 -6.62 -4.69 4.78
CA LEU A 149 -6.90 -4.60 3.36
C LEU A 149 -7.76 -3.36 3.10
N THR A 150 -7.33 -2.52 2.18
CA THR A 150 -8.11 -1.38 1.70
C THR A 150 -8.25 -1.46 0.19
N CYS A 151 -9.47 -1.32 -0.32
CA CYS A 151 -9.73 -1.18 -1.74
C CYS A 151 -10.42 0.15 -2.05
N ILE A 152 -10.07 0.73 -3.20
CA ILE A 152 -10.67 1.95 -3.73
C ILE A 152 -11.31 1.61 -5.07
N LYS A 153 -12.63 1.83 -5.17
CA LYS A 153 -13.38 1.72 -6.43
C LYS A 153 -13.99 3.08 -6.78
N PRO A 154 -13.55 3.75 -7.85
CA PRO A 154 -14.14 5.03 -8.24
C PRO A 154 -15.61 4.90 -8.65
N MET A 155 -16.42 5.92 -8.36
CA MET A 155 -17.83 5.98 -8.77
C MET A 155 -17.98 6.50 -10.22
N ASN A 156 -17.21 7.53 -10.59
CA ASN A 156 -17.26 8.19 -11.90
C ASN A 156 -15.94 8.09 -12.69
N GLY A 157 -15.00 7.26 -12.21
CA GLY A 157 -13.66 7.07 -12.78
C GLY A 157 -12.52 7.62 -11.90
N TRP A 158 -11.29 7.22 -12.21
CA TRP A 158 -10.11 7.50 -11.37
C TRP A 158 -9.66 8.97 -11.33
N LYS A 159 -10.05 9.80 -12.30
CA LYS A 159 -9.63 11.21 -12.35
C LYS A 159 -10.02 11.98 -11.09
N ASP A 160 -11.22 11.73 -10.56
CA ASP A 160 -11.70 12.37 -9.34
C ASP A 160 -10.91 11.89 -8.10
N VAL A 161 -10.52 10.61 -8.09
CA VAL A 161 -9.72 10.00 -7.01
C VAL A 161 -8.29 10.57 -6.98
N ILE A 162 -7.65 10.72 -8.15
CA ILE A 162 -6.27 11.25 -8.27
C ILE A 162 -6.16 12.63 -7.62
N TYR A 163 -7.14 13.52 -7.85
CA TYR A 163 -7.10 14.88 -7.29
C TYR A 163 -7.09 14.88 -5.76
N ILE A 164 -7.82 13.95 -5.13
CA ILE A 164 -7.91 13.82 -3.67
C ILE A 164 -6.63 13.25 -3.06
N PHE A 165 -5.93 12.38 -3.78
CA PHE A 165 -4.71 11.74 -3.28
C PHE A 165 -3.58 12.72 -2.97
N ASN A 166 -3.52 13.86 -3.67
CA ASN A 166 -2.58 14.93 -3.32
C ASN A 166 -2.77 15.44 -1.87
N ALA A 167 -4.00 15.50 -1.37
CA ALA A 167 -4.28 15.88 0.02
C ALA A 167 -4.05 14.74 1.04
N LEU A 168 -3.95 13.49 0.57
CA LEU A 168 -3.61 12.33 1.42
C LEU A 168 -2.10 12.24 1.66
N ILE A 169 -1.28 12.63 0.67
CA ILE A 169 0.19 12.67 0.79
C ILE A 169 0.62 13.55 1.98
N GLU A 170 0.00 14.72 2.13
CA GLU A 170 0.29 15.61 3.27
C GLU A 170 0.05 14.91 4.61
N LYS A 171 -1.01 14.12 4.72
CA LYS A 171 -1.33 13.36 5.94
C LYS A 171 -0.32 12.25 6.20
N VAL A 172 0.17 11.57 5.16
CA VAL A 172 1.27 10.58 5.27
C VAL A 172 2.57 11.26 5.72
N LEU A 173 2.84 12.48 5.28
CA LEU A 173 3.99 13.27 5.74
C LEU A 173 3.85 13.80 7.18
N GLU A 174 2.74 13.57 7.87
CA GLU A 174 2.60 13.84 9.31
C GLU A 174 3.01 12.65 10.19
N ILE A 175 3.25 11.47 9.59
CA ILE A 175 3.66 10.27 10.33
C ILE A 175 4.93 10.54 11.12
N SER A 176 4.99 9.99 12.32
CA SER A 176 6.07 10.22 13.28
C SER A 176 7.39 9.57 12.87
N GLN A 177 7.34 8.38 12.26
CA GLN A 177 8.51 7.54 11.96
C GLN A 177 8.53 7.03 10.52
N PHE A 178 9.74 6.96 9.97
CA PHE A 178 10.04 6.42 8.65
C PHE A 178 11.20 5.45 8.77
N ILE A 179 11.20 4.38 7.98
CA ILE A 179 12.39 3.55 7.78
C ILE A 179 13.20 4.08 6.61
N VAL A 180 14.52 4.00 6.73
CA VAL A 180 15.43 4.34 5.62
C VAL A 180 15.77 3.09 4.85
N VAL A 181 15.45 3.08 3.57
CA VAL A 181 15.78 2.00 2.64
C VAL A 181 16.71 2.53 1.57
N GLY A 182 17.60 1.71 1.05
CA GLY A 182 18.50 2.18 0.01
C GLY A 182 19.69 1.29 -0.27
N ASN A 183 20.50 1.77 -1.20
CA ASN A 183 21.83 1.28 -1.50
C ASN A 183 22.81 2.47 -1.46
N LYS A 184 24.02 2.32 -2.01
CA LYS A 184 25.06 3.37 -1.93
C LYS A 184 24.71 4.66 -2.67
N ASP A 185 23.83 4.59 -3.67
CA ASP A 185 23.57 5.70 -4.60
C ASP A 185 22.13 6.23 -4.53
N LYS A 186 21.25 5.53 -3.80
CA LYS A 186 19.84 5.88 -3.64
C LYS A 186 19.38 5.58 -2.23
N ILE A 187 18.69 6.53 -1.63
CA ILE A 187 17.96 6.34 -0.38
C ILE A 187 16.49 6.70 -0.57
N SER A 188 15.61 6.09 0.21
CA SER A 188 14.20 6.43 0.29
C SER A 188 13.73 6.33 1.74
N PHE A 189 12.77 7.18 2.08
CA PHE A 189 12.17 7.24 3.40
C PHE A 189 10.76 6.69 3.28
N LEU A 190 10.55 5.48 3.80
CA LEU A 190 9.24 4.84 3.73
C LEU A 190 8.48 5.04 5.04
N PRO A 191 7.21 5.46 5.00
CA PRO A 191 6.44 5.69 6.21
C PRO A 191 6.29 4.39 7.01
N PHE A 192 6.42 4.49 8.33
CA PHE A 192 6.23 3.37 9.24
C PHE A 192 5.29 3.79 10.38
N PRO A 193 4.00 4.02 10.08
CA PRO A 193 3.05 4.51 11.07
C PRO A 193 2.73 3.47 12.14
N THR A 194 2.39 3.97 13.32
CA THR A 194 1.75 3.19 14.39
C THR A 194 0.31 2.82 14.00
N GLU A 195 -0.28 1.81 14.66
CA GLU A 195 -1.69 1.45 14.43
C GLU A 195 -2.66 2.63 14.63
N LYS A 196 -2.35 3.53 15.57
CA LYS A 196 -3.14 4.75 15.79
C LYS A 196 -3.07 5.69 14.59
N GLU A 197 -1.88 5.98 14.08
CA GLU A 197 -1.70 6.82 12.89
C GLU A 197 -2.35 6.19 11.66
N ILE A 198 -2.26 4.87 11.50
CA ILE A 198 -2.96 4.12 10.44
C ILE A 198 -4.46 4.38 10.49
N ASN A 199 -5.10 4.21 11.65
CA ASN A 199 -6.53 4.46 11.84
C ASN A 199 -6.91 5.93 11.53
N GLU A 200 -6.07 6.88 11.91
CA GLU A 200 -6.26 8.31 11.59
C GLU A 200 -6.19 8.57 10.09
N ILE A 201 -5.21 7.98 9.39
CA ILE A 201 -5.03 8.12 7.94
C ILE A 201 -6.20 7.47 7.20
N ILE A 202 -6.65 6.27 7.59
CA ILE A 202 -7.81 5.60 6.99
C ILE A 202 -9.08 6.44 7.18
N SER A 203 -9.32 6.92 8.41
CA SER A 203 -10.49 7.76 8.71
C SER A 203 -10.48 9.06 7.90
N TYR A 204 -9.30 9.68 7.75
CA TYR A 204 -9.13 10.87 6.92
C TYR A 204 -9.37 10.56 5.44
N SER A 205 -8.78 9.48 4.92
CA SER A 205 -8.90 9.04 3.53
C SER A 205 -10.36 8.77 3.17
N LYS A 206 -11.07 8.03 4.02
CA LYS A 206 -12.50 7.77 3.89
C LYS A 206 -13.30 9.06 3.74
N LYS A 207 -13.16 10.00 4.69
CA LYS A 207 -13.89 11.27 4.66
C LYS A 207 -13.68 12.06 3.36
N ARG A 208 -12.49 11.94 2.77
CA ARG A 208 -12.12 12.66 1.54
C ARG A 208 -12.54 11.93 0.26
N LEU A 209 -12.51 10.60 0.27
CA LEU A 209 -12.76 9.76 -0.91
C LEU A 209 -14.22 9.32 -1.06
N GLU A 210 -14.99 9.21 0.01
CA GLU A 210 -16.41 8.79 -0.03
C GLU A 210 -17.29 9.53 -1.05
N PRO A 211 -17.08 10.83 -1.37
CA PRO A 211 -17.86 11.51 -2.41
C PRO A 211 -17.54 11.03 -3.84
N TYR A 212 -16.42 10.34 -4.06
CA TYR A 212 -15.86 10.03 -5.37
C TYR A 212 -15.61 8.54 -5.60
N ALA A 213 -15.48 7.78 -4.53
CA ALA A 213 -15.14 6.36 -4.55
C ALA A 213 -15.80 5.62 -3.40
N HIS A 214 -16.06 4.34 -3.65
CA HIS A 214 -16.32 3.39 -2.59
C HIS A 214 -15.01 2.95 -1.97
N LEU A 215 -14.92 3.06 -0.65
CA LEU A 215 -13.80 2.53 0.13
C LEU A 215 -14.25 1.26 0.85
N ILE A 216 -13.55 0.17 0.58
CA ILE A 216 -13.70 -1.07 1.33
C ILE A 216 -12.51 -1.18 2.27
N HIS A 217 -12.79 -1.49 3.52
CA HIS A 217 -11.78 -1.62 4.56
C HIS A 217 -12.03 -2.85 5.42
N VAL A 218 -11.01 -3.71 5.52
CA VAL A 218 -11.09 -4.99 6.20
C VAL A 218 -9.94 -5.11 7.18
N ASP A 219 -10.28 -5.30 8.44
CA ASP A 219 -9.34 -5.65 9.49
C ASP A 219 -9.18 -7.17 9.52
N ILE A 220 -7.94 -7.65 9.54
CA ILE A 220 -7.60 -9.07 9.47
C ILE A 220 -6.78 -9.44 10.71
N ASP A 221 -7.30 -10.37 11.50
CA ASP A 221 -6.64 -10.93 12.68
C ASP A 221 -5.78 -12.14 12.25
N LEU A 222 -4.47 -11.92 12.26
CA LEU A 222 -3.50 -12.92 11.82
C LEU A 222 -3.33 -14.07 12.82
N LEU A 223 -3.76 -13.90 14.08
CA LEU A 223 -3.66 -14.93 15.10
C LEU A 223 -4.83 -15.91 15.05
N ASN A 224 -6.04 -15.36 14.86
CA ASN A 224 -7.27 -16.15 14.89
C ASN A 224 -7.76 -16.60 13.52
N GLY A 225 -7.15 -16.11 12.43
CA GLY A 225 -7.57 -16.50 11.09
C GLY A 225 -8.85 -15.79 10.64
N THR A 226 -9.25 -14.70 11.29
CA THR A 226 -10.55 -14.05 11.09
C THR A 226 -10.40 -12.66 10.45
N TYR A 227 -11.48 -12.16 9.84
CA TYR A 227 -11.52 -10.81 9.29
C TYR A 227 -12.86 -10.14 9.57
N ASN A 228 -12.84 -8.81 9.67
CA ASN A 228 -14.01 -7.98 9.91
C ASN A 228 -14.09 -6.89 8.86
N LEU A 229 -15.20 -6.85 8.12
CA LEU A 229 -15.49 -5.74 7.21
C LEU A 229 -15.88 -4.51 8.04
N VAL A 230 -15.01 -3.50 8.03
CA VAL A 230 -15.21 -2.26 8.80
C VAL A 230 -16.02 -1.25 8.00
N TYR A 231 -15.74 -1.14 6.69
CA TYR A 231 -16.46 -0.24 5.77
C TYR A 231 -16.89 -0.98 4.49
N PRO A 232 -18.21 -1.03 4.20
CA PRO A 232 -18.75 -1.59 2.97
C PRO A 232 -18.93 -0.57 1.83
#